data_AF-A0A7C5GEJ1-F1
#
_entry.id   AF-A0A7C5GEJ1-F1
#
_cell.length_a   1.000
_cell.length_b   1.000
_cell.length_c   1.000
_cell.angle_alpha   90.00
_cell.angle_beta   90.00
_cell.angle_gamma   90.00
#
_symmetry.space_group_name_H-M   'P 1'
#
loop_
_entity.id
_entity.type
_entity.pdbx_description
1 polymer ?
#
loop_
_entity_poly.entity_id
_entity_poly.type
_entity_poly.pdbx_seq_one_letter_code
_entity_poly.pdbx_strand_id
1 'polypeptide(L)' 'MQCHEVDFEIFGDDMQVVEVELDPGEKVIAEAGAM' A
#
# COMPACT_ATOMS: atom_id res chain seq x y z
N MET A 1 0.67 2.08 19.94
CA MET A 1 1.20 1.25 18.84
C MET A 1 1.79 2.21 17.83
N GLN A 2 2.97 1.90 17.28
CA GLN A 2 3.60 2.72 16.26
C GLN A 2 3.37 2.01 14.92
N CYS A 3 2.90 2.74 13.91
CA CYS A 3 2.74 2.21 12.56
C CYS A 3 4.10 2.21 11.83
N HIS A 4 4.25 1.31 10.86
CA HIS A 4 5.39 1.34 9.95
C HIS A 4 5.25 2.54 9.00
N GLU A 5 6.38 3.16 8.66
CA GLU A 5 6.45 4.10 7.54
C GLU A 5 6.65 3.25 6.28
N VAL A 6 5.81 3.43 5.26
CA VAL A 6 5.84 2.63 4.03
C VAL A 6 5.95 3.56 2.83
N ASP A 7 6.64 3.09 1.80
CA ASP A 7 6.73 3.77 0.52
C ASP A 7 5.53 3.41 -0.36
N PHE A 8 5.00 4.39 -1.10
CA PHE A 8 3.87 4.17 -2.01
C PHE A 8 3.95 5.05 -3.26
N GLU A 9 3.37 4.55 -4.36
CA GLU A 9 3.19 5.29 -5.59
C GLU A 9 1.75 5.10 -6.12
N ILE A 10 1.20 6.15 -6.74
CA ILE A 10 -0.14 6.12 -7.33
C ILE A 10 0.00 6.07 -8.84
N PHE A 11 -0.60 5.06 -9.46
CA PHE A 11 -0.60 4.89 -10.90
C PHE A 11 -1.99 5.08 -11.48
N GLY A 12 -2.03 5.51 -12.74
CA GLY A 12 -3.26 5.70 -13.51
C GLY A 12 -3.82 7.11 -13.40
N ASP A 13 -4.56 7.50 -14.43
CA ASP A 13 -5.22 8.81 -14.53
C ASP A 13 -6.73 8.65 -14.27
N ASP A 14 -7.42 7.93 -15.15
CA ASP A 14 -8.87 7.68 -15.05
C ASP A 14 -9.24 6.58 -14.03
N MET A 15 -8.40 5.54 -13.90
CA MET A 15 -8.56 4.49 -12.90
C MET A 15 -7.25 4.37 -12.12
N GLN A 16 -7.33 4.70 -10.84
CA GLN A 16 -6.14 4.81 -9.98
C GLN A 16 -5.92 3.53 -9.18
N VAL A 17 -4.66 3.15 -9.04
CA VAL A 17 -4.18 2.08 -8.16
C VAL A 17 -3.05 2.61 -7.30
N VAL A 18 -2.99 2.16 -6.04
CA VAL A 18 -1.90 2.46 -5.11
C VAL A 18 -1.01 1.23 -5.03
N GLU A 19 0.25 1.38 -5.39
CA GLU A 19 1.30 0.41 -5.09
C GLU A 19 1.92 0.75 -3.73
N VAL A 20 2.09 -0.25 -2.87
CA VAL A 20 2.74 -0.11 -1.56
C VAL A 20 3.93 -1.05 -1.53
N GLU A 21 5.13 -0.50 -1.35
CA GLU A 21 6.35 -1.28 -1.15
C GLU A 21 6.54 -1.55 0.35
N LEU A 22 6.93 -2.78 0.69
CA LEU A 22 7.08 -3.21 2.08
C LEU A 22 8.49 -3.73 2.31
N ASP A 23 9.16 -3.17 3.31
CA ASP A 23 10.41 -3.70 3.80
C ASP A 23 10.22 -5.01 4.58
N PRO A 24 11.29 -5.82 4.77
CA PRO A 24 11.21 -7.05 5.55
C PRO A 24 10.64 -6.85 6.97
N GLY A 25 9.46 -7.41 7.22
CA GLY A 25 8.79 -7.37 8.53
C GLY A 25 7.63 -6.38 8.61
N GLU A 26 7.54 -5.47 7.65
CA GLU A 26 6.42 -4.54 7.50
C GLU A 26 5.15 -5.25 7.02
N LYS A 27 4.02 -4.61 7.27
CA LYS A 27 2.69 -5.16 6.99
C LYS A 27 1.74 -4.04 6.62
N VAL A 28 0.95 -4.28 5.57
CA VAL A 28 -0.21 -3.46 5.19
C VAL A 28 -1.50 -4.20 5.54
N ILE A 29 -2.56 -3.45 5.83
CA ILE A 29 -3.91 -3.98 6.03
C ILE A 29 -4.78 -3.43 4.90
N ALA A 30 -5.45 -4.33 4.18
CA ALA A 30 -6.40 -3.98 3.14
C ALA A 30 -7.69 -4.79 3.31
N GLU A 31 -8.81 -4.25 2.82
CA GLU A 31 -10.07 -4.97 2.76
C GLU A 31 -10.00 -6.09 1.70
N ALA A 32 -10.76 -7.17 1.91
CA ALA A 32 -10.85 -8.24 0.92
C ALA A 32 -11.39 -7.70 -0.41
N GLY A 33 -10.65 -7.91 -1.49
CA GLY A 33 -10.99 -7.42 -2.83
C GLY A 33 -10.41 -6.04 -3.18
N ALA A 34 -9.64 -5.42 -2.27
CA ALA A 34 -8.87 -4.20 -2.56
C ALA A 34 -7.45 -4.49 -3.09
N MET A 35 -7.10 -5.77 -3.29
CA MET A 35 -5.85 -6.25 -3.91
C MET A 35 -6.07 -6.69 -5.34
#